data_AF-A0A9E5UAD6-F1
#
_entry.id   AF-A0A9E5UAD6-F1
#
_cell.length_a   1.000
_cell.length_b   1.000
_cell.length_c   1.000
_cell.angle_alpha   90.00
_cell.angle_beta   90.00
_cell.angle_gamma   90.00
#
_symmetry.space_group_name_H-M   'P 1'
#
loop_
_entity.id
_entity.type
_entity.pdbx_description
1 polymer ?
#
loop_
_entity_poly.entity_id
_entity_poly.type
_entity_poly.pdbx_seq_one_letter_code
_entity_poly.pdbx_strand_id
1 'polypeptide(L)' 'MTVSRDELMAEAGELLPDAVTLRRKIHANPELGLDLPETTATVLDSLEGIDLEIARSEKTSGF' A
#
# COMPACT_ATOMS: atom_id res chain seq x y z
N MET A 1 -20.20 -11.39 -10.49
CA MET A 1 -19.11 -11.83 -11.37
C MET A 1 -18.23 -12.76 -10.55
N THR A 2 -18.01 -14.00 -10.97
CA THR A 2 -17.13 -14.93 -10.24
C THR A 2 -15.76 -14.86 -10.91
N VAL A 3 -14.78 -14.27 -10.22
CA VAL A 3 -13.39 -14.24 -10.69
C VAL A 3 -12.71 -15.54 -10.26
N SER A 4 -12.02 -16.20 -11.17
CA SER A 4 -11.26 -17.41 -10.89
C SER A 4 -9.94 -17.08 -10.19
N ARG A 5 -9.37 -18.06 -9.48
CA ARG A 5 -8.05 -17.89 -8.86
C ARG A 5 -6.98 -17.55 -9.88
N ASP A 6 -7.02 -18.17 -11.06
CA ASP A 6 -5.97 -18.00 -12.05
C ASP A 6 -6.04 -16.61 -12.69
N GLU A 7 -7.25 -16.05 -12.87
CA GLU A 7 -7.47 -14.64 -13.23
C GLU A 7 -6.91 -13.68 -12.17
N LEU A 8 -7.20 -13.91 -10.88
CA LEU A 8 -6.65 -13.09 -9.79
C LEU A 8 -5.11 -13.13 -9.76
N MET A 9 -4.53 -14.30 -10.00
CA MET A 9 -3.07 -14.45 -10.00
C MET A 9 -2.41 -13.77 -11.20
N ALA A 10 -3.08 -13.75 -12.37
CA ALA A 10 -2.62 -13.02 -13.54
C ALA A 10 -2.63 -11.51 -13.28
N GLU A 11 -3.74 -10.96 -12.80
CA GLU A 11 -3.86 -9.53 -12.44
C GLU A 11 -2.84 -9.13 -11.35
N ALA A 12 -2.66 -9.96 -10.32
CA ALA A 12 -1.65 -9.70 -9.29
C ALA A 12 -0.22 -9.70 -9.86
N GLY A 13 0.05 -10.52 -10.89
CA GLY A 13 1.31 -10.53 -11.61
C GLY A 13 1.58 -9.21 -12.35
N GLU A 14 0.55 -8.60 -12.91
CA GLU A 14 0.64 -7.29 -13.57
C GLU A 14 0.93 -6.16 -12.59
N LEU A 15 0.41 -6.24 -11.35
CA LEU A 15 0.63 -5.24 -10.29
C LEU A 15 1.95 -5.40 -9.53
N LEU A 16 2.62 -6.55 -9.63
CA LEU A 16 3.84 -6.87 -8.86
C LEU A 16 4.98 -5.84 -9.05
N PRO A 17 5.29 -5.34 -10.28
CA PRO A 17 6.35 -4.35 -10.47
C PRO A 17 6.13 -3.05 -9.67
N ASP A 18 4.88 -2.59 -9.58
CA ASP A 18 4.51 -1.37 -8.86
C ASP A 18 4.60 -1.60 -7.35
N ALA A 19 4.13 -2.75 -6.87
CA ALA A 19 4.29 -3.14 -5.46
C ALA A 19 5.77 -3.24 -5.04
N VAL A 20 6.64 -3.76 -5.92
CA VAL A 20 8.09 -3.80 -5.69
C VAL A 20 8.69 -2.40 -5.65
N THR A 21 8.23 -1.50 -6.53
CA THR A 21 8.68 -0.10 -6.56
C THR A 21 8.29 0.63 -5.28
N LEU A 22 7.03 0.49 -4.86
CA LEU A 22 6.53 1.02 -3.58
C LEU A 22 7.36 0.52 -2.39
N ARG A 23 7.59 -0.80 -2.30
CA ARG A 23 8.42 -1.41 -1.25
C ARG A 23 9.83 -0.81 -1.23
N ARG A 24 10.46 -0.63 -2.40
CA ARG A 24 11.81 -0.06 -2.49
C ARG A 24 11.84 1.39 -2.02
N LYS A 25 10.85 2.21 -2.38
CA LYS A 25 10.73 3.60 -1.92
C LYS A 25 10.60 3.69 -0.40
N ILE A 26 9.75 2.85 0.20
CA ILE A 26 9.56 2.80 1.66
C ILE A 26 10.86 2.33 2.35
N HIS A 27 11.46 1.22 1.89
CA HIS A 27 12.69 0.69 2.50
C HIS A 27 13.91 1.59 2.35
N ALA A 28 13.97 2.44 1.32
CA ALA A 28 15.06 3.38 1.14
C ALA A 28 15.03 4.52 2.17
N ASN A 29 13.88 4.77 2.79
CA ASN A 29 13.66 5.88 3.73
C ASN A 29 13.07 5.36 5.06
N PRO A 30 13.83 4.57 5.84
CA PRO A 30 13.31 3.99 7.08
C PRO A 30 13.02 5.09 8.12
N GLU A 31 11.84 5.01 8.74
CA GLU A 31 11.40 5.89 9.82
C GLU A 31 11.50 5.18 11.18
N LEU A 32 11.71 5.93 12.28
CA LEU A 32 11.98 5.36 13.60
C LEU A 32 10.72 5.31 14.47
N GLY A 33 10.54 4.18 15.15
CA GLY A 33 9.45 4.00 16.08
C GLY A 33 8.11 3.89 15.37
N LEU A 34 7.15 4.71 15.81
CA LEU A 34 5.74 4.65 15.42
C LEU A 34 5.25 5.90 14.69
N ASP A 35 6.17 6.83 14.42
CA ASP A 35 5.95 8.06 13.66
C ASP A 35 6.38 7.81 12.21
N LEU A 36 5.39 7.72 11.30
CA LEU A 36 5.58 7.25 9.92
C LEU A 36 5.00 8.23 8.88
N PRO A 37 5.25 9.55 8.96
CA PRO A 37 4.64 10.53 8.05
C PRO A 37 4.94 10.26 6.57
N GLU A 38 6.19 9.90 6.23
CA GLU A 38 6.61 9.72 4.83
C GLU A 38 6.15 8.38 4.27
N THR A 39 6.22 7.31 5.06
CA THR A 39 5.67 6.00 4.69
C THR A 39 4.17 6.09 4.49
N THR A 40 3.45 6.77 5.40
CA THR A 40 1.99 6.95 5.31
C THR A 40 1.61 7.73 4.05
N ALA A 41 2.28 8.86 3.79
CA ALA A 41 2.05 9.64 2.57
C ALA A 41 2.29 8.80 1.31
N THR A 42 3.40 8.05 1.27
CA THR A 42 3.75 7.18 0.14
C THR A 42 2.71 6.08 -0.12
N VAL A 43 2.13 5.49 0.93
CA VAL A 43 1.04 4.51 0.78
C VAL A 43 -0.23 5.18 0.28
N LEU A 44 -0.59 6.33 0.82
CA LEU A 44 -1.80 7.06 0.41
C LEU A 44 -1.73 7.48 -1.06
N ASP A 45 -0.59 7.98 -1.53
CA ASP A 45 -0.36 8.31 -2.93
C ASP A 45 -0.54 7.08 -3.83
N SER A 46 -0.07 5.90 -3.38
CA SER A 46 -0.23 4.66 -4.16
C SER A 46 -1.67 4.12 -4.23
N LEU A 47 -2.55 4.61 -3.35
CA LEU A 47 -3.97 4.27 -3.34
C LEU A 47 -4.83 5.28 -4.10
N GLU A 48 -4.23 6.37 -4.62
CA GLU A 48 -4.95 7.36 -5.42
C GLU A 48 -5.59 6.70 -6.65
N GLY A 49 -6.84 7.09 -6.95
CA GLY A 49 -7.58 6.56 -8.10
C GLY A 49 -8.30 5.23 -7.85
N ILE A 50 -8.18 4.64 -6.66
CA ILE A 50 -8.97 3.48 -6.23
C ILE A 50 -10.17 3.98 -5.41
N ASP A 51 -11.36 3.43 -5.67
CA ASP A 51 -12.60 3.77 -4.96
C ASP A 51 -12.62 3.15 -3.55
N LEU A 52 -11.80 3.71 -2.65
CA LEU A 52 -11.65 3.28 -1.26
C LEU A 52 -12.02 4.41 -0.30
N GLU A 53 -12.79 4.07 0.73
CA GLU A 53 -12.92 4.92 1.92
C GLU A 53 -11.70 4.69 2.82
N ILE A 54 -10.94 5.75 3.09
CA ILE A 54 -9.72 5.68 3.91
C ILE A 54 -9.97 6.26 5.30
N ALA A 55 -10.03 5.40 6.31
CA ALA A 55 -9.99 5.81 7.71
C ALA A 55 -8.55 5.89 8.21
N ARG A 56 -8.14 7.04 8.74
CA ARG A 56 -6.79 7.25 9.29
C ARG A 56 -6.82 7.26 10.81
N SER A 57 -5.92 6.49 11.41
CA SER A 57 -5.65 6.55 12.85
C SER A 57 -4.55 7.57 13.13
N GLU A 58 -4.71 8.38 14.18
CA GLU A 58 -3.69 9.34 14.63
C GLU A 58 -2.49 8.66 15.30
N LYS A 59 -2.65 7.38 15.68
CA LYS A 59 -1.62 6.57 16.33
C LYS A 59 -1.60 5.18 15.74
N THR A 60 -0.42 4.58 15.74
CA THR A 60 -0.16 3.20 15.28
C THR A 60 -0.32 2.16 16.40
N SER A 61 -0.63 2.60 17.62
CA SER A 61 -1.17 1.75 18.69
C SER A 61 -2.67 1.65 18.49
N GLY A 62 -3.14 0.62 17.78
CA GLY A 62 -4.58 0.46 17.52
C GLY A 62 -5.39 0.35 18.81
N PHE A 63 -6.07 1.44 19.18
CA PHE A 63 -7.36 1.54 19.90
C PHE A 63 -7.95 2.93 19.64
#